data_AF-K9KCQ0-F1
#
_entry.id   AF-K9KCQ0-F1
#
_cell.length_a   1.000
_cell.length_b   1.000
_cell.length_c   1.000
_cell.angle_alpha   90.00
_cell.angle_beta   90.00
_cell.angle_gamma   90.00
#
_symmetry.space_group_name_H-M   'P 1'
#
loop_
_entity.id
_entity.type
_entity.pdbx_description
1 polymer ?
#
loop_
_entity_poly.entity_id
_entity_poly.type
_entity_poly.pdbx_seq_one_letter_code
_entity_poly.pdbx_strand_id
1 'polypeptide(L)'
;LTELVQPRITYLQNPKDCSKAKKLVCNINKGCGYGCQLHHVVYCFMIAYGTQRTLILESQNWRYATGGWETVFRPVSETCTDRSGVSTGHWSSEVKDKNVQVVELPIVDSLHPRPPYLPLAVPEDLADRLVRVHGDPAVWWVSQFVKYLIRPQPWLEKEIEEATKKLGFKHPVIGVHVRRTDKVGTEAAFHPIEEYMVHVEEHFQLLARRMQVDKKRVYLATDDPSLLKVAKTKYPSYEFISDNSISWSAGLQNRYTETSLRGVILDIHFLSQADFLVCTFSSQ
;
A
#
# COMPACT_ATOMS: atom_id res chain seq x y z
N LEU A 1 -9.50 14.84 -10.44
CA LEU A 1 -9.23 13.52 -11.08
C LEU A 1 -9.53 12.38 -10.12
N THR A 2 -9.05 12.42 -8.88
CA THR A 2 -9.40 11.44 -7.83
C THR A 2 -10.92 11.33 -7.65
N GLU A 3 -11.64 12.45 -7.53
CA GLU A 3 -13.11 12.49 -7.44
C GLU A 3 -13.84 12.00 -8.70
N LEU A 4 -13.14 11.74 -9.79
CA LEU A 4 -13.71 11.08 -10.98
C LEU A 4 -13.46 9.57 -10.94
N VAL A 5 -12.23 9.16 -10.59
CA VAL A 5 -11.85 7.74 -10.59
C VAL A 5 -12.47 6.99 -9.42
N GLN A 6 -12.50 7.57 -8.21
CA GLN A 6 -13.06 6.90 -7.04
C GLN A 6 -14.53 6.54 -7.24
N PRO A 7 -15.42 7.41 -7.77
CA PRO A 7 -16.78 7.00 -8.12
C PRO A 7 -16.87 5.91 -9.19
N ARG A 8 -15.99 5.90 -10.20
CA ARG A 8 -15.95 4.81 -11.20
C ARG A 8 -15.63 3.46 -10.54
N ILE A 9 -14.66 3.44 -9.63
CA ILE A 9 -14.31 2.25 -8.85
C ILE A 9 -15.48 1.83 -7.96
N THR A 10 -16.08 2.76 -7.20
CA THR A 10 -17.25 2.49 -6.35
C THR A 10 -18.41 1.93 -7.16
N TYR A 11 -18.70 2.50 -8.33
CA TYR A 11 -19.75 2.01 -9.22
C TYR A 11 -19.50 0.57 -9.68
N LEU A 12 -18.28 0.27 -10.13
CA LEU A 12 -17.89 -1.09 -10.53
C LEU A 12 -18.01 -2.09 -9.37
N GLN A 13 -17.59 -1.68 -8.18
CA GLN A 13 -17.56 -2.56 -7.02
C GLN A 13 -18.96 -2.83 -6.45
N ASN A 14 -19.95 -1.97 -6.69
CA ASN A 14 -21.26 -2.08 -6.06
C ASN A 14 -22.38 -2.30 -7.08
N PRO A 15 -22.44 -3.47 -7.76
CA PRO A 15 -23.53 -3.80 -8.66
C PRO A 15 -24.86 -3.91 -7.91
N LYS A 16 -25.97 -3.64 -8.61
CA LYS A 16 -27.33 -3.76 -8.04
C LYS A 16 -27.72 -5.21 -7.75
N ASP A 17 -27.27 -6.16 -8.59
CA ASP A 17 -27.56 -7.59 -8.47
C ASP A 17 -26.25 -8.38 -8.49
N CYS A 18 -25.72 -8.71 -7.31
CA CYS A 18 -24.48 -9.45 -7.18
C CYS A 18 -24.54 -10.85 -7.80
N SER A 19 -25.73 -11.48 -7.84
CA SER A 19 -25.90 -12.83 -8.39
C SER A 19 -25.68 -12.88 -9.91
N LYS A 20 -25.82 -11.74 -10.60
CA LYS A 20 -25.66 -11.61 -12.05
C LYS A 20 -24.42 -10.80 -12.46
N ALA A 21 -23.74 -10.19 -11.50
CA ALA A 21 -22.53 -9.43 -11.77
C ALA A 21 -21.43 -10.31 -12.38
N LYS A 22 -20.65 -9.74 -13.30
CA LYS A 22 -19.37 -10.33 -13.73
C LYS A 22 -18.34 -10.07 -12.64
N LYS A 23 -17.63 -11.11 -12.22
CA LYS A 23 -16.73 -11.10 -11.07
C LYS A 23 -15.32 -11.50 -11.47
N LEU A 24 -14.34 -10.93 -10.78
CA LEU A 24 -12.94 -11.35 -10.82
C LEU A 24 -12.51 -11.67 -9.40
N VAL A 25 -12.09 -12.91 -9.17
CA VAL A 25 -11.67 -13.41 -7.86
C VAL A 25 -10.16 -13.24 -7.73
N CYS A 26 -9.73 -12.64 -6.62
CA CYS A 26 -8.34 -12.46 -6.25
C CYS A 26 -8.10 -13.03 -4.85
N ASN A 27 -7.04 -13.80 -4.68
CA ASN A 27 -6.69 -14.38 -3.38
C ASN A 27 -5.49 -13.65 -2.78
N ILE A 28 -5.63 -13.10 -1.57
CA ILE A 28 -4.58 -12.26 -0.97
C ILE A 28 -3.30 -13.05 -0.61
N ASN A 29 -3.37 -14.37 -0.50
CA ASN A 29 -2.33 -15.21 0.11
C ASN A 29 -1.12 -15.49 -0.79
N LYS A 30 -0.66 -14.49 -1.56
CA LYS A 30 0.63 -14.55 -2.25
C LYS A 30 1.76 -14.78 -1.24
N GLY A 31 2.75 -15.58 -1.63
CA GLY A 31 3.90 -16.01 -0.83
C GLY A 31 4.92 -14.93 -0.46
N CYS A 32 4.49 -13.75 0.01
CA CYS A 32 5.37 -12.61 0.31
C CYS A 32 4.84 -11.75 1.48
N GLY A 33 5.51 -10.64 1.79
CA GLY A 33 5.11 -9.71 2.87
C GLY A 33 3.94 -8.77 2.50
N TYR A 34 3.53 -7.93 3.45
CA TYR A 34 2.35 -7.05 3.37
C TYR A 34 2.31 -6.19 2.10
N GLY A 35 3.35 -5.37 1.85
CA GLY A 35 3.39 -4.48 0.67
C GLY A 35 3.26 -5.26 -0.65
N CYS A 36 3.87 -6.44 -0.75
CA CYS A 36 3.74 -7.33 -1.90
C CYS A 36 2.35 -7.93 -2.06
N GLN A 37 1.69 -8.30 -0.97
CA GLN A 37 0.31 -8.77 -1.01
C GLN A 37 -0.65 -7.63 -1.38
N LEU A 38 -0.43 -6.41 -0.86
CA LEU A 38 -1.21 -5.25 -1.25
C LEU A 38 -1.05 -4.93 -2.74
N HIS A 39 0.19 -4.93 -3.26
CA HIS A 39 0.45 -4.77 -4.70
C HIS A 39 -0.19 -5.87 -5.54
N HIS A 40 -0.26 -7.11 -5.05
CA HIS A 40 -1.00 -8.17 -5.70
C HIS A 40 -2.50 -7.87 -5.80
N VAL A 41 -3.13 -7.39 -4.72
CA VAL A 41 -4.55 -7.00 -4.74
C VAL A 41 -4.78 -5.79 -5.66
N VAL A 42 -3.88 -4.80 -5.68
CA VAL A 42 -3.93 -3.66 -6.61
C VAL A 42 -3.86 -4.13 -8.06
N TYR A 43 -2.95 -5.05 -8.38
CA TYR A 43 -2.85 -5.68 -9.70
C TYR A 43 -4.17 -6.36 -10.10
N CYS A 44 -4.77 -7.15 -9.21
CA CYS A 44 -6.07 -7.77 -9.46
C CYS A 44 -7.15 -6.72 -9.73
N PHE A 45 -7.15 -5.63 -8.96
CA PHE A 45 -8.14 -4.58 -9.05
C PHE A 45 -8.03 -3.79 -10.36
N MET A 46 -6.81 -3.53 -10.83
CA MET A 46 -6.59 -2.89 -12.14
C MET A 46 -7.14 -3.73 -13.30
N ILE A 47 -6.92 -5.05 -13.27
CA ILE A 47 -7.47 -5.96 -14.28
C ILE A 47 -8.99 -6.07 -14.15
N ALA A 48 -9.52 -6.17 -12.93
CA ALA A 48 -10.96 -6.16 -12.67
C ALA A 48 -11.61 -4.89 -13.24
N TYR A 49 -10.97 -3.73 -13.03
CA TYR A 49 -11.41 -2.45 -13.58
C TYR A 49 -11.42 -2.44 -15.11
N GLY A 50 -10.32 -2.83 -15.75
CA GLY A 50 -10.21 -2.86 -17.21
C GLY A 50 -11.19 -3.83 -17.87
N THR A 51 -11.46 -4.97 -17.23
CA THR A 51 -12.38 -6.00 -17.73
C THR A 51 -13.83 -5.81 -17.27
N GLN A 52 -14.14 -4.72 -16.58
CA GLN A 52 -15.48 -4.41 -16.05
C GLN A 52 -16.07 -5.52 -15.16
N ARG A 53 -15.21 -6.11 -14.33
CA ARG A 53 -15.59 -7.15 -13.35
C ARG A 53 -15.50 -6.60 -11.94
N THR A 54 -16.50 -6.88 -11.11
CA THR A 54 -16.43 -6.60 -9.68
C THR A 54 -15.33 -7.45 -9.05
N LEU A 55 -14.39 -6.83 -8.35
CA LEU A 55 -13.35 -7.53 -7.60
C LEU A 55 -13.96 -8.20 -6.38
N ILE A 56 -13.76 -9.51 -6.29
CA ILE A 56 -14.04 -10.32 -5.11
C ILE A 56 -12.70 -10.70 -4.48
N LEU A 57 -12.48 -10.28 -3.23
CA LEU A 57 -11.25 -10.53 -2.51
C LEU A 57 -11.43 -11.70 -1.54
N GLU A 58 -10.70 -12.78 -1.77
CA GLU A 58 -10.61 -13.89 -0.83
C GLU A 58 -9.43 -13.68 0.12
N SER A 59 -9.75 -13.48 1.39
CA SER A 59 -8.76 -13.18 2.42
C SER A 59 -8.76 -14.11 3.63
N GLN A 60 -9.54 -15.19 3.61
CA GLN A 60 -9.49 -16.18 4.69
C GLN A 60 -8.09 -16.77 4.83
N ASN A 61 -7.69 -17.09 6.07
CA ASN A 61 -6.37 -17.60 6.41
C ASN A 61 -5.22 -16.68 6.00
N TRP A 62 -5.48 -15.37 5.97
CA TRP A 62 -4.44 -14.40 5.69
C TRP A 62 -3.36 -14.43 6.77
N ARG A 63 -2.10 -14.60 6.35
CA ARG A 63 -0.94 -14.78 7.25
C ARG A 63 -0.77 -13.67 8.29
N TYR A 64 -1.24 -12.47 8.00
CA TYR A 64 -1.16 -11.33 8.90
C TYR A 64 -2.38 -11.22 9.84
N ALA A 65 -3.56 -11.65 9.39
CA ALA A 65 -4.79 -11.64 10.17
C ALA A 65 -5.69 -12.77 9.66
N THR A 66 -5.80 -13.88 10.41
CA THR A 66 -6.50 -15.09 9.94
C THR A 66 -7.99 -14.84 9.68
N GLY A 67 -8.58 -13.84 10.35
CA GLY A 67 -9.94 -13.35 10.12
C GLY A 67 -10.15 -12.67 8.77
N GLY A 68 -9.08 -12.26 8.08
CA GLY A 68 -9.11 -11.73 6.72
C GLY A 68 -8.91 -10.22 6.61
N TRP A 69 -9.25 -9.69 5.44
CA TRP A 69 -9.04 -8.29 5.05
C TRP A 69 -9.83 -7.33 5.94
N GLU A 70 -11.06 -7.73 6.25
CA GLU A 70 -12.02 -6.96 7.03
C GLU A 70 -11.60 -6.76 8.49
N THR A 71 -10.58 -7.49 8.96
CA THR A 71 -9.96 -7.23 10.25
C THR A 71 -9.50 -5.76 10.33
N VAL A 72 -8.84 -5.23 9.29
CA VAL A 72 -8.22 -3.89 9.30
C VAL A 72 -8.85 -2.89 8.33
N PHE A 73 -9.35 -3.34 7.18
CA PHE A 73 -9.89 -2.47 6.13
C PHE A 73 -11.36 -2.73 5.86
N ARG A 74 -12.04 -1.76 5.24
CA ARG A 74 -13.43 -1.96 4.79
C ARG A 74 -13.48 -3.04 3.70
N PRO A 75 -14.62 -3.75 3.57
CA PRO A 75 -14.79 -4.67 2.45
C PRO A 75 -14.65 -3.94 1.12
N VAL A 76 -14.16 -4.67 0.11
CA VAL A 76 -13.93 -4.10 -1.24
C VAL A 76 -15.23 -3.72 -1.95
N SER A 77 -16.37 -4.22 -1.48
CA SER A 77 -17.72 -3.94 -1.98
C SER A 77 -18.71 -3.98 -0.81
N GLU A 78 -19.71 -3.11 -0.84
CA GLU A 78 -20.83 -3.13 0.12
C GLU A 78 -21.98 -4.04 -0.36
N THR A 79 -22.12 -4.25 -1.67
CA THR A 79 -23.26 -4.99 -2.25
C THR A 79 -22.89 -6.33 -2.87
N CYS A 80 -21.61 -6.62 -3.08
CA CYS A 80 -21.17 -7.82 -3.76
C CYS A 80 -19.81 -8.33 -3.29
N THR A 81 -19.84 -9.15 -2.23
CA THR A 81 -18.67 -9.84 -1.67
C THR A 81 -18.70 -11.35 -1.92
N ASP A 82 -19.82 -11.88 -2.41
CA ASP A 82 -20.00 -13.30 -2.71
C ASP A 82 -19.42 -13.68 -4.09
N ARG A 83 -18.74 -14.82 -4.14
CA ARG A 83 -18.09 -15.32 -5.37
C ARG A 83 -18.97 -16.21 -6.26
N SER A 84 -20.23 -16.46 -5.90
CA SER A 84 -21.10 -17.36 -6.67
C SER A 84 -21.38 -16.84 -8.08
N GLY A 85 -21.65 -17.75 -9.00
CA GLY A 85 -22.04 -17.44 -10.37
C GLY A 85 -22.35 -18.70 -11.14
N VAL A 86 -23.05 -18.54 -12.27
CA VAL A 86 -23.49 -19.63 -13.14
C VAL A 86 -22.30 -20.34 -13.82
N SER A 87 -21.20 -19.62 -14.05
CA SER A 87 -19.97 -20.16 -14.62
C SER A 87 -18.74 -19.57 -13.94
N THR A 88 -17.79 -20.46 -13.62
CA THR A 88 -16.51 -20.12 -12.99
C THR A 88 -15.37 -20.76 -13.77
N GLY A 89 -14.27 -20.04 -13.96
CA GLY A 89 -13.08 -20.57 -14.60
C GLY A 89 -11.82 -19.78 -14.25
N HIS A 90 -10.66 -20.38 -14.47
CA HIS A 90 -9.38 -19.66 -14.36
C HIS A 90 -9.20 -18.70 -15.54
N TRP A 91 -8.46 -17.62 -15.30
CA TRP A 91 -8.07 -16.68 -16.35
C TRP A 91 -7.46 -17.38 -17.56
N SER A 92 -8.01 -17.09 -18.74
CA SER A 92 -7.52 -17.62 -20.02
C SER A 92 -7.31 -16.54 -21.08
N SER A 93 -8.09 -15.46 -21.04
CA SER A 93 -7.91 -14.17 -21.73
C SER A 93 -9.24 -13.43 -21.69
N GLU A 94 -9.24 -12.10 -21.78
CA GLU A 94 -10.47 -11.31 -21.84
C GLU A 94 -11.45 -11.78 -22.93
N VAL A 95 -10.94 -12.14 -24.11
CA VAL A 95 -11.76 -12.58 -25.25
C VAL A 95 -12.42 -13.94 -24.97
N LYS A 96 -11.66 -14.91 -24.47
CA LYS A 96 -12.18 -16.27 -24.16
C LYS A 96 -13.11 -16.25 -22.94
N ASP A 97 -12.82 -15.41 -21.96
CA ASP A 97 -13.54 -15.34 -20.70
C ASP A 97 -14.78 -14.43 -20.77
N LYS A 98 -15.09 -13.83 -21.93
CA LYS A 98 -16.23 -12.91 -22.14
C LYS A 98 -17.54 -13.44 -21.57
N ASN A 99 -17.83 -14.73 -21.75
CA ASN A 99 -19.06 -15.36 -21.28
C ASN A 99 -18.95 -15.98 -19.88
N VAL A 100 -17.73 -16.16 -19.35
CA VAL A 100 -17.50 -16.65 -17.99
C VAL A 100 -17.93 -15.59 -16.99
N GLN A 101 -18.77 -15.95 -16.01
CA GLN A 101 -19.28 -14.99 -15.03
C GLN A 101 -18.22 -14.66 -13.98
N VAL A 102 -17.56 -15.67 -13.43
CA VAL A 102 -16.58 -15.53 -12.35
C VAL A 102 -15.22 -16.02 -12.85
N VAL A 103 -14.24 -15.12 -12.91
CA VAL A 103 -12.89 -15.45 -13.40
C VAL A 103 -11.91 -15.42 -12.23
N GLU A 104 -11.19 -16.51 -12.00
CA GLU A 104 -10.14 -16.58 -11.00
C GLU A 104 -8.81 -16.10 -11.59
N LEU A 105 -8.25 -15.04 -11.01
CA LEU A 105 -7.02 -14.44 -11.50
C LEU A 105 -5.81 -14.95 -10.70
N PRO A 106 -4.78 -15.50 -11.36
CA PRO A 106 -3.56 -15.92 -10.68
C PRO A 106 -2.69 -14.72 -10.29
N ILE A 107 -1.62 -15.00 -9.54
CA ILE A 107 -0.53 -14.03 -9.33
C ILE A 107 0.07 -13.59 -10.67
N VAL A 108 0.55 -12.35 -10.73
CA VAL A 108 1.12 -11.76 -11.96
C VAL A 108 2.28 -12.57 -12.55
N ASP A 109 3.00 -13.30 -11.71
CA ASP A 109 4.16 -14.13 -12.03
C ASP A 109 3.79 -15.32 -12.95
N SER A 110 2.55 -15.82 -12.84
CA SER A 110 2.03 -16.93 -13.65
C SER A 110 0.88 -16.52 -14.58
N LEU A 111 0.64 -15.21 -14.72
CA LEU A 111 -0.44 -14.70 -15.56
C LEU A 111 -0.10 -14.86 -17.05
N HIS A 112 -0.88 -15.68 -17.75
CA HIS A 112 -0.80 -15.83 -19.19
C HIS A 112 -2.19 -16.04 -19.82
N PRO A 113 -2.53 -15.35 -20.92
CA PRO A 113 -1.83 -14.19 -21.49
C PRO A 113 -1.98 -12.95 -20.60
N ARG A 114 -1.07 -11.99 -20.74
CA ARG A 114 -1.12 -10.73 -19.96
C ARG A 114 -2.11 -9.76 -20.62
N PRO A 115 -3.09 -9.20 -19.89
CA PRO A 115 -3.99 -8.17 -20.40
C PRO A 115 -3.27 -6.80 -20.49
N PRO A 116 -3.82 -5.83 -21.23
CA PRO A 116 -3.22 -4.50 -21.37
C PRO A 116 -3.37 -3.61 -20.12
N TYR A 117 -4.17 -4.03 -19.13
CA TYR A 117 -4.50 -3.24 -17.94
C TYR A 117 -3.45 -3.37 -16.82
N LEU A 118 -2.18 -3.18 -17.15
CA LEU A 118 -1.05 -3.34 -16.24
C LEU A 118 -0.22 -2.05 -16.14
N PRO A 119 0.38 -1.76 -14.97
CA PRO A 119 1.38 -0.71 -14.87
C PRO A 119 2.54 -0.97 -15.85
N LEU A 120 3.21 0.07 -16.38
CA LEU A 120 3.08 1.49 -16.04
C LEU A 120 2.08 2.26 -16.93
N ALA A 121 1.22 1.57 -17.68
CA ALA A 121 0.22 2.22 -18.53
C ALA A 121 -0.85 2.94 -17.70
N VAL A 122 -1.40 4.01 -18.27
CA VAL A 122 -2.52 4.78 -17.70
C VAL A 122 -3.71 4.77 -18.66
N PRO A 123 -4.95 5.01 -18.18
CA PRO A 123 -6.12 5.09 -19.05
C PRO A 123 -5.98 6.22 -20.07
N GLU A 124 -6.25 5.91 -21.34
CA GLU A 124 -6.15 6.84 -22.46
C GLU A 124 -7.02 8.10 -22.23
N ASP A 125 -8.23 7.93 -21.69
CA ASP A 125 -9.17 9.04 -21.41
C ASP A 125 -8.68 10.00 -20.32
N LEU A 126 -7.68 9.60 -19.52
CA LEU A 126 -7.11 10.41 -18.44
C LEU A 126 -5.70 10.90 -18.74
N ALA A 127 -5.01 10.37 -19.75
CA ALA A 127 -3.59 10.60 -20.00
C ALA A 127 -3.24 12.10 -20.11
N ASP A 128 -3.91 12.85 -20.98
CA ASP A 128 -3.66 14.28 -21.19
C ASP A 128 -3.87 15.12 -19.92
N ARG A 129 -4.87 14.75 -19.12
CA ARG A 129 -5.18 15.45 -17.86
C ARG A 129 -4.16 15.11 -16.79
N LEU A 130 -3.64 13.89 -16.78
CA LEU A 130 -2.65 13.43 -15.81
C LEU A 130 -1.29 14.06 -16.05
N VAL A 131 -0.81 14.05 -17.29
CA VAL A 131 0.49 14.67 -17.66
C VAL A 131 0.51 16.16 -17.33
N ARG A 132 -0.64 16.83 -17.40
CA ARG A 132 -0.76 18.26 -17.02
C ARG A 132 -0.56 18.52 -15.52
N VAL A 133 -0.88 17.56 -14.65
CA VAL A 133 -0.95 17.80 -13.19
C VAL A 133 -0.03 16.93 -12.35
N HIS A 134 0.53 15.85 -12.90
CA HIS A 134 1.34 14.90 -12.15
C HIS A 134 2.62 14.54 -12.92
N GLY A 135 3.77 14.61 -12.25
CA GLY A 135 5.07 14.29 -12.84
C GLY A 135 5.28 12.79 -13.13
N ASP A 136 4.48 11.93 -12.49
CA ASP A 136 4.45 10.48 -12.73
C ASP A 136 3.00 9.94 -12.80
N PRO A 137 2.34 9.98 -13.97
CA PRO A 137 0.97 9.50 -14.12
C PRO A 137 0.76 8.03 -13.74
N ALA A 138 1.78 7.18 -13.88
CA ALA A 138 1.67 5.76 -13.62
C ALA A 138 1.48 5.49 -12.11
N VAL A 139 2.32 6.13 -11.27
CA VAL A 139 2.18 6.05 -9.81
C VAL A 139 0.85 6.65 -9.36
N TRP A 140 0.43 7.76 -9.95
CA TRP A 140 -0.88 8.35 -9.66
C TRP A 140 -2.02 7.36 -9.93
N TRP A 141 -1.99 6.66 -11.07
CA TRP A 141 -3.03 5.69 -11.43
C TRP A 141 -3.07 4.50 -10.46
N VAL A 142 -1.91 3.91 -10.15
CA VAL A 142 -1.79 2.82 -9.16
C VAL A 142 -2.33 3.26 -7.79
N SER A 143 -2.01 4.49 -7.37
CA SER A 143 -2.44 5.03 -6.08
C SER A 143 -3.97 5.13 -5.93
N GLN A 144 -4.74 5.21 -7.02
CA GLN A 144 -6.20 5.28 -6.95
C GLN A 144 -6.79 3.98 -6.41
N PHE A 145 -6.21 2.84 -6.77
CA PHE A 145 -6.62 1.53 -6.27
C PHE A 145 -6.14 1.32 -4.84
N VAL A 146 -4.89 1.71 -4.52
CA VAL A 146 -4.40 1.71 -3.14
C VAL A 146 -5.34 2.50 -2.24
N LYS A 147 -5.69 3.74 -2.63
CA LYS A 147 -6.61 4.63 -1.89
C LYS A 147 -7.96 3.97 -1.60
N TYR A 148 -8.52 3.25 -2.57
CA TYR A 148 -9.80 2.57 -2.38
C TYR A 148 -9.65 1.35 -1.47
N LEU A 149 -8.57 0.58 -1.59
CA LEU A 149 -8.35 -0.61 -0.79
C LEU A 149 -8.14 -0.26 0.69
N ILE A 150 -7.26 0.69 0.99
CA ILE A 150 -6.85 0.97 2.38
C ILE A 150 -7.84 1.82 3.19
N ARG A 151 -9.12 1.86 2.79
CA ARG A 151 -10.18 2.52 3.59
C ARG A 151 -10.25 1.81 4.96
N PRO A 152 -9.89 2.48 6.06
CA PRO A 152 -9.75 1.80 7.35
C PRO A 152 -11.11 1.41 7.92
N GLN A 153 -11.11 0.35 8.73
CA GLN A 153 -12.20 0.13 9.68
C GLN A 153 -12.23 1.26 10.73
N PRO A 154 -13.39 1.56 11.35
CA PRO A 154 -13.50 2.67 12.30
C PRO A 154 -12.51 2.59 13.49
N TRP A 155 -12.20 1.37 13.94
CA TRP A 155 -11.25 1.17 15.03
C TRP A 155 -9.80 1.49 14.62
N LEU A 156 -9.42 1.18 13.37
CA LEU A 156 -8.10 1.48 12.82
C LEU A 156 -7.94 2.97 12.55
N GLU A 157 -8.99 3.62 12.05
CA GLU A 157 -9.04 5.08 11.88
C GLU A 157 -8.78 5.79 13.21
N LYS A 158 -9.49 5.37 14.27
CA LYS A 158 -9.27 5.87 15.63
C LYS A 158 -7.84 5.59 16.14
N GLU A 159 -7.31 4.40 15.88
CA GLU A 159 -5.93 4.07 16.27
C GLU A 159 -4.91 5.00 15.58
N ILE A 160 -5.09 5.30 14.29
CA ILE A 160 -4.24 6.23 13.54
C ILE A 160 -4.29 7.63 14.18
N GLU A 161 -5.48 8.14 14.51
CA GLU A 161 -5.65 9.44 15.17
C GLU A 161 -4.98 9.48 16.55
N GLU A 162 -5.17 8.43 17.36
CA GLU A 162 -4.55 8.32 18.69
C GLU A 162 -3.02 8.21 18.60
N ALA A 163 -2.50 7.43 17.64
CA ALA A 163 -1.07 7.30 17.38
C ALA A 163 -0.47 8.64 16.93
N THR A 164 -1.15 9.37 16.05
CA THR A 164 -0.72 10.70 15.58
C THR A 164 -0.51 11.65 16.75
N LYS A 165 -1.48 11.69 17.68
CA LYS A 165 -1.40 12.52 18.88
C LYS A 165 -0.32 12.04 19.84
N LYS A 166 -0.24 10.73 20.09
CA LYS A 166 0.72 10.12 21.03
C LYS A 166 2.16 10.31 20.59
N LEU A 167 2.44 10.15 19.30
CA LEU A 167 3.76 10.33 18.71
C LEU A 167 4.15 11.80 18.55
N GLY A 168 3.19 12.72 18.68
CA GLY A 168 3.41 14.14 18.40
C GLY A 168 3.78 14.39 16.95
N PHE A 169 3.22 13.60 16.02
CA PHE A 169 3.51 13.73 14.59
C PHE A 169 3.05 15.10 14.08
N LYS A 170 3.99 15.90 13.59
CA LYS A 170 3.74 17.27 13.12
C LYS A 170 4.74 17.69 12.04
N HIS A 171 4.28 18.56 11.15
CA HIS A 171 5.07 19.13 10.06
C HIS A 171 5.95 20.31 10.54
N PRO A 172 7.06 20.62 9.86
CA PRO A 172 7.65 19.83 8.77
C PRO A 172 8.35 18.56 9.29
N VAL A 173 8.18 17.45 8.59
CA VAL A 173 8.73 16.12 8.91
C VAL A 173 9.13 15.37 7.64
N ILE A 174 10.30 14.73 7.68
CA ILE A 174 10.77 13.86 6.60
C ILE A 174 10.62 12.40 7.04
N GLY A 175 9.97 11.59 6.22
CA GLY A 175 9.82 10.15 6.42
C GLY A 175 11.10 9.44 6.00
N VAL A 176 11.62 8.59 6.87
CA VAL A 176 12.78 7.74 6.61
C VAL A 176 12.40 6.30 6.86
N HIS A 177 12.50 5.47 5.82
CA HIS A 177 12.28 4.04 5.93
C HIS A 177 13.59 3.29 5.68
N VAL A 178 14.07 2.63 6.74
CA VAL A 178 15.29 1.82 6.71
C VAL A 178 14.90 0.35 6.83
N ARG A 179 14.94 -0.37 5.71
CA ARG A 179 14.67 -1.82 5.67
C ARG A 179 15.96 -2.61 5.77
N ARG A 180 16.09 -3.48 6.76
CA ARG A 180 17.26 -4.34 6.97
C ARG A 180 16.88 -5.83 6.96
N THR A 181 16.85 -6.44 8.15
CA THR A 181 16.68 -7.88 8.44
C THR A 181 16.93 -8.83 7.25
N ASP A 182 15.89 -9.50 6.75
CA ASP A 182 15.93 -10.52 5.69
C ASP A 182 16.12 -9.99 4.27
N LYS A 183 16.04 -8.67 4.07
CA LYS A 183 16.29 -8.05 2.75
C LYS A 183 17.78 -7.93 2.44
N VAL A 184 18.62 -7.76 3.46
CA VAL A 184 20.05 -7.56 3.28
C VAL A 184 20.70 -8.85 2.79
N GLY A 185 21.34 -8.81 1.63
CA GLY A 185 22.07 -9.95 1.04
C GLY A 185 21.23 -10.85 0.12
N THR A 186 19.92 -10.57 -0.03
CA THR A 186 19.03 -11.29 -0.95
C THR A 186 18.43 -10.32 -1.98
N GLU A 187 17.72 -9.29 -1.51
CA GLU A 187 16.95 -8.35 -2.33
C GLU A 187 17.49 -6.91 -2.28
N ALA A 188 18.31 -6.57 -1.28
CA ALA A 188 18.88 -5.24 -1.11
C ALA A 188 20.24 -5.26 -0.39
N ALA A 189 20.96 -4.14 -0.46
CA ALA A 189 22.19 -3.93 0.30
C ALA A 189 21.90 -3.34 1.69
N PHE A 190 22.84 -3.50 2.61
CA PHE A 190 22.83 -2.76 3.87
C PHE A 190 23.23 -1.31 3.60
N HIS A 191 22.41 -0.38 4.04
CA HIS A 191 22.69 1.05 3.96
C HIS A 191 22.81 1.65 5.37
N PRO A 192 23.94 2.30 5.71
CA PRO A 192 24.11 2.97 6.99
C PRO A 192 23.16 4.17 7.12
N ILE A 193 22.80 4.57 8.34
CA ILE A 193 21.82 5.66 8.57
C ILE A 193 22.29 6.99 7.99
N GLU A 194 23.61 7.18 7.91
CA GLU A 194 24.27 8.33 7.33
C GLU A 194 23.85 8.60 5.89
N GLU A 195 23.72 7.54 5.09
CA GLU A 195 23.34 7.66 3.67
C GLU A 195 21.94 8.26 3.53
N TYR A 196 21.00 7.83 4.36
CA TYR A 196 19.65 8.41 4.40
C TYR A 196 19.69 9.86 4.89
N MET A 197 20.46 10.12 5.96
CA MET A 197 20.44 11.41 6.64
C MET A 197 21.11 12.54 5.85
N VAL A 198 21.99 12.24 4.89
CA VAL A 198 22.50 13.25 3.94
C VAL A 198 21.34 13.86 3.14
N HIS A 199 20.47 13.03 2.56
CA HIS A 199 19.32 13.51 1.79
C HIS A 199 18.26 14.19 2.66
N VAL A 200 18.09 13.73 3.90
CA VAL A 200 17.21 14.38 4.89
C VAL A 200 17.71 15.80 5.18
N GLU A 201 19.01 15.97 5.44
CA GLU A 201 19.62 17.30 5.69
C GLU A 201 19.49 18.22 4.47
N GLU A 202 19.83 17.74 3.28
CA GLU A 202 19.69 18.48 2.02
C GLU A 202 18.25 18.96 1.81
N HIS A 203 17.27 18.09 2.05
CA HIS A 203 15.87 18.46 1.86
C HIS A 203 15.39 19.44 2.93
N PHE A 204 15.83 19.32 4.19
CA PHE A 204 15.54 20.35 5.20
C PHE A 204 16.16 21.71 4.84
N GLN A 205 17.36 21.74 4.24
CA GLN A 205 17.94 22.98 3.74
C GLN A 205 17.10 23.60 2.62
N LEU A 206 16.53 22.78 1.74
CA LEU A 206 15.59 23.23 0.71
C LEU A 206 14.28 23.78 1.34
N LEU A 207 13.70 23.09 2.32
CA LEU A 207 12.50 23.55 3.03
C LEU A 207 12.75 24.88 3.75
N ALA A 208 13.90 25.02 4.42
CA ALA A 208 14.26 26.24 5.16
C ALA A 208 14.38 27.49 4.27
N ARG A 209 14.53 27.33 2.94
CA ARG A 209 14.53 28.47 2.00
C ARG A 209 13.13 29.03 1.72
N ARG A 210 12.07 28.26 1.98
CA ARG A 210 10.69 28.62 1.62
C ARG A 210 9.72 28.67 2.80
N MET A 211 10.09 28.10 3.94
CA MET A 211 9.28 28.11 5.15
C MET A 211 10.17 28.08 6.40
N GLN A 212 9.61 28.52 7.53
CA GLN A 212 10.28 28.38 8.82
C GLN A 212 10.33 26.91 9.24
N VAL A 213 11.52 26.41 9.54
CA VAL A 213 11.73 25.06 10.11
C VAL A 213 12.04 25.24 11.59
N ASP A 214 11.04 25.07 12.45
CA ASP A 214 11.17 25.22 13.90
C ASP A 214 12.00 24.07 14.51
N LYS A 215 11.85 22.86 13.98
CA LYS A 215 12.64 21.68 14.34
C LYS A 215 12.74 20.72 13.17
N LYS A 216 13.90 20.13 12.94
CA LYS A 216 14.11 19.09 11.93
C LYS A 216 13.57 17.75 12.47
N ARG A 217 12.38 17.34 12.02
CA ARG A 217 11.72 16.11 12.46
C ARG A 217 11.90 14.98 11.46
N VAL A 218 12.18 13.78 11.97
CA VAL A 218 12.26 12.58 11.15
C VAL A 218 11.28 11.56 11.70
N TYR A 219 10.35 11.09 10.85
CA TYR A 219 9.61 9.87 11.15
C TYR A 219 10.45 8.68 10.71
N LEU A 220 10.89 7.85 11.65
CA LEU A 220 11.75 6.70 11.36
C LEU A 220 10.95 5.39 11.47
N ALA A 221 10.71 4.78 10.31
CA ALA A 221 10.20 3.42 10.17
C ALA A 221 11.36 2.45 9.92
N THR A 222 11.45 1.40 10.72
CA THR A 222 12.56 0.43 10.65
C THR A 222 12.15 -0.91 11.26
N ASP A 223 12.67 -1.99 10.70
CA ASP A 223 12.58 -3.35 11.25
C ASP A 223 13.78 -3.70 12.15
N ASP A 224 14.72 -2.77 12.32
CA ASP A 224 15.83 -2.85 13.27
C ASP A 224 15.56 -1.98 14.50
N PRO A 225 15.20 -2.57 15.66
CA PRO A 225 14.85 -1.84 16.88
C PRO A 225 16.05 -1.16 17.56
N SER A 226 17.28 -1.45 17.15
CA SER A 226 18.48 -0.78 17.67
C SER A 226 18.71 0.58 17.01
N LEU A 227 18.16 0.79 15.80
CA LEU A 227 18.48 1.93 14.96
C LEU A 227 18.04 3.26 15.54
N LEU A 228 16.89 3.31 16.23
CA LEU A 228 16.37 4.55 16.83
C LEU A 228 17.36 5.15 17.85
N LYS A 229 17.98 4.29 18.67
CA LYS A 229 18.99 4.73 19.65
C LYS A 229 20.21 5.29 18.94
N VAL A 230 20.70 4.59 17.91
CA VAL A 230 21.86 5.03 17.10
C VAL A 230 21.58 6.37 16.42
N ALA A 231 20.41 6.53 15.80
CA ALA A 231 20.02 7.75 15.11
C ALA A 231 19.94 8.96 16.06
N LYS A 232 19.31 8.79 17.24
CA LYS A 232 19.26 9.84 18.28
C LYS A 232 20.63 10.24 18.80
N THR A 233 21.57 9.29 18.94
CA THR A 233 22.94 9.58 19.37
C THR A 233 23.73 10.31 18.29
N LYS A 234 23.63 9.91 17.02
CA LYS A 234 24.39 10.52 15.92
C LYS A 234 23.84 11.87 15.47
N TYR A 235 22.54 12.09 15.60
CA TYR A 235 21.85 13.29 15.12
C TYR A 235 21.06 13.99 16.26
N PRO A 236 21.74 14.48 17.31
CA PRO A 236 21.07 15.06 18.48
C PRO A 236 20.31 16.36 18.18
N SER A 237 20.59 17.02 17.05
CA SER A 237 19.85 18.21 16.60
C SER A 237 18.46 17.88 16.05
N TYR A 238 18.21 16.63 15.66
CA TYR A 238 16.96 16.16 15.09
C TYR A 238 15.98 15.65 16.15
N GLU A 239 14.69 15.76 15.86
CA GLU A 239 13.61 15.13 16.62
C GLU A 239 13.16 13.87 15.88
N PHE A 240 13.51 12.69 16.41
CA PHE A 240 13.07 11.41 15.85
C PHE A 240 11.74 10.97 16.44
N ILE A 241 10.74 10.85 15.58
CA ILE A 241 9.41 10.31 15.83
C ILE A 241 9.43 8.85 15.35
N SER A 242 9.16 7.91 16.24
CA SER A 242 9.18 6.48 15.93
C SER A 242 8.52 5.70 17.07
N ASP A 243 7.80 4.63 16.75
CA ASP A 243 7.35 3.66 17.74
C ASP A 243 8.26 2.43 17.71
N ASN A 244 9.20 2.36 18.67
CA ASN A 244 10.16 1.27 18.71
C ASN A 244 9.51 -0.11 18.96
N SER A 245 8.28 -0.15 19.51
CA SER A 245 7.55 -1.41 19.70
C SER A 245 7.10 -2.00 18.35
N ILE A 246 6.79 -1.15 17.37
CA ILE A 246 6.50 -1.57 15.99
C ILE A 246 7.75 -2.22 15.38
N SER A 247 8.93 -1.61 15.54
CA SER A 247 10.19 -2.19 15.06
C SER A 247 10.47 -3.59 15.63
N TRP A 248 10.17 -3.81 16.92
CA TRP A 248 10.27 -5.15 17.53
C TRP A 248 9.25 -6.14 16.93
N SER A 249 8.02 -5.69 16.68
CA SER A 249 6.96 -6.53 16.09
C SER A 249 7.23 -6.92 14.62
N ALA A 250 8.06 -6.14 13.90
CA ALA A 250 8.45 -6.41 12.51
C ALA A 250 9.54 -7.50 12.37
N GLY A 251 10.16 -7.89 13.48
CA GLY A 251 11.15 -8.97 13.53
C GLY A 251 10.58 -10.31 13.05
N LEU A 252 11.44 -11.16 12.47
CA LEU A 252 11.05 -12.39 11.78
C LEU A 252 10.16 -13.34 12.62
N GLN A 253 10.31 -13.35 13.94
CA GLN A 253 9.55 -14.22 14.84
C GLN A 253 8.07 -13.80 14.99
N ASN A 254 7.76 -12.50 14.89
CA ASN A 254 6.42 -11.95 15.16
C ASN A 254 5.78 -11.28 13.94
N ARG A 255 6.45 -11.31 12.79
CA ARG A 255 6.09 -10.55 11.59
C ARG A 255 4.70 -10.88 11.03
N TYR A 256 4.27 -12.13 11.11
CA TYR A 256 2.99 -12.59 10.55
C TYR A 256 1.94 -12.69 11.65
N THR A 257 1.63 -11.54 12.25
CA THR A 257 0.64 -11.37 13.32
C THR A 257 -0.15 -10.08 13.11
N GLU A 258 -1.33 -9.99 13.72
CA GLU A 258 -2.19 -8.79 13.61
C GLU A 258 -1.53 -7.56 14.22
N THR A 259 -0.74 -7.72 15.28
CA THR A 259 0.03 -6.64 15.90
C THR A 259 1.08 -6.10 14.92
N SER A 260 1.82 -6.98 14.24
CA SER A 260 2.80 -6.57 13.23
C SER A 260 2.14 -5.92 12.01
N LEU A 261 0.96 -6.43 11.61
CA LEU A 261 0.15 -5.83 10.55
C LEU A 261 -0.26 -4.39 10.87
N ARG A 262 -0.79 -4.15 12.08
CA ARG A 262 -1.14 -2.81 12.54
C ARG A 262 0.08 -1.90 12.56
N GLY A 263 1.21 -2.41 13.04
CA GLY A 263 2.48 -1.69 13.06
C GLY A 263 2.93 -1.23 11.67
N VAL A 264 2.96 -2.13 10.69
CA VAL A 264 3.37 -1.77 9.31
C VAL A 264 2.36 -0.82 8.63
N ILE A 265 1.06 -0.95 8.92
CA ILE A 265 0.05 -0.02 8.41
C ILE A 265 0.28 1.40 8.97
N LEU A 266 0.56 1.52 10.27
CA LEU A 266 0.87 2.80 10.91
C LEU A 266 2.17 3.40 10.36
N ASP A 267 3.23 2.61 10.21
CA ASP A 267 4.48 3.06 9.60
C ASP A 267 4.28 3.59 8.19
N ILE A 268 3.57 2.85 7.33
CA ILE A 268 3.26 3.28 5.96
C ILE A 268 2.40 4.55 5.97
N HIS A 269 1.42 4.64 6.88
CA HIS A 269 0.60 5.83 7.02
C HIS A 269 1.48 7.06 7.31
N PHE A 270 2.30 7.04 8.35
CA PHE A 270 3.13 8.20 8.72
C PHE A 270 4.23 8.51 7.70
N LEU A 271 4.78 7.50 7.03
CA LEU A 271 5.68 7.72 5.88
C LEU A 271 4.95 8.44 4.73
N SER A 272 3.69 8.08 4.45
CA SER A 272 2.89 8.70 3.39
C SER A 272 2.45 10.14 3.72
N GLN A 273 2.38 10.49 5.01
CA GLN A 273 2.01 11.82 5.47
C GLN A 273 3.20 12.78 5.55
N ALA A 274 4.44 12.30 5.39
CA ALA A 274 5.61 13.17 5.50
C ALA A 274 5.74 14.16 4.33
N ASP A 275 6.45 15.26 4.55
CA ASP A 275 6.70 16.29 3.52
C ASP A 275 7.67 15.80 2.42
N PHE A 276 8.47 14.79 2.74
CA PHE A 276 9.39 14.11 1.83
C PHE A 276 9.68 12.69 2.33
N LEU A 277 10.11 11.81 1.43
CA LEU A 277 10.40 10.41 1.73
C LEU A 277 11.84 10.06 1.30
N VAL A 278 12.63 9.54 2.23
CA VAL A 278 13.95 8.96 1.97
C VAL A 278 13.92 7.49 2.35
N CYS A 279 14.06 6.62 1.35
CA CYS A 279 13.98 5.17 1.55
C CYS A 279 14.68 4.42 0.41
N THR A 280 14.59 3.09 0.45
CA THR A 280 14.98 2.22 -0.66
C THR A 280 13.72 1.72 -1.37
N PHE A 281 13.53 2.10 -2.65
CA PHE A 281 12.38 1.66 -3.46
C PHE A 281 12.42 0.17 -3.83
N SER A 282 13.48 -0.55 -3.48
CA SER A 282 13.49 -2.02 -3.48
C SER A 282 12.60 -2.61 -2.39
N SER A 283 12.24 -1.84 -1.36
CA SER A 283 11.27 -2.22 -0.33
C SER A 283 9.85 -1.84 -0.76
N GLN A 284 8.93 -2.79 -0.65
CA GLN A 284 7.54 -2.67 -1.11
C GLN A 284 6.62 -2.03 -0.09
#